data_AF-A0A1F2T6M8-F1
#
_entry.id   AF-A0A1F2T6M8-F1
#
_cell.length_a   1.000
_cell.length_b   1.000
_cell.length_c   1.000
_cell.angle_alpha   90.00
_cell.angle_beta   90.00
_cell.angle_gamma   90.00
#
_symmetry.space_group_name_H-M   'P 1'
#
loop_
_entity.id
_entity.type
_entity.pdbx_description
1 polymer ?
#
loop_
_entity_poly.entity_id
_entity_poly.type
_entity_poly.pdbx_seq_one_letter_code
_entity_poly.pdbx_strand_id
1 'polypeptide(L)'
;MTEAQKAQGDTAMNQAYNLIERELVKAGFTVRDRGLLEAVLRSNQDLDYRLIQEKVNAQLILEIVSISERSYNTDQYSRVKDKVTGRLESGAFPLSGWQFECKVVLVDSGEIGGIYTIHIAPRQNYFLVSGDNFRNASPQGMQERQYRGYGLELQDTIEPFVRELIFELKPWIRGASPSPDR
;
A
#
# COMPACT_ATOMS: atom_id res chain seq x y z
N MET A 1 12.15 19.53 11.52
CA MET A 1 11.47 18.30 11.98
C MET A 1 11.92 18.04 13.41
N THR A 2 11.00 17.88 14.36
CA THR A 2 11.35 17.61 15.76
C THR A 2 11.65 16.12 15.97
N GLU A 3 12.45 15.76 16.98
CA GLU A 3 12.80 14.36 17.28
C GLU A 3 11.56 13.48 17.53
N ALA A 4 10.51 14.06 18.12
CA ALA A 4 9.23 13.39 18.34
C ALA A 4 8.49 13.06 17.02
N GLN A 5 8.52 13.96 16.03
CA GLN A 5 7.93 13.71 14.71
C GLN A 5 8.69 12.62 13.94
N LYS A 6 10.00 12.54 14.12
CA LYS A 6 10.85 11.51 13.50
C LYS A 6 10.59 10.14 14.13
N ALA A 7 10.58 10.04 15.46
CA ALA A 7 10.30 8.79 16.18
C ALA A 7 8.88 8.23 15.90
N GLN A 8 7.89 9.12 15.77
CA GLN A 8 6.53 8.73 15.41
C GLN A 8 6.43 8.21 13.96
N GLY A 9 7.15 8.85 13.03
CA GLY A 9 7.27 8.40 11.64
C GLY A 9 7.94 7.02 11.53
N ASP A 10 9.01 6.80 12.28
CA ASP A 10 9.74 5.52 12.31
C ASP A 10 8.86 4.37 12.87
N THR A 11 8.00 4.68 13.83
CA THR A 11 7.07 3.70 14.42
C THR A 11 5.96 3.29 13.43
N ALA A 12 5.34 4.27 12.76
CA ALA A 12 4.29 4.01 11.79
C ALA A 12 4.82 3.23 10.57
N MET A 13 6.02 3.57 10.10
CA MET A 13 6.67 2.86 9.00
C MET A 13 7.00 1.40 9.37
N ASN A 14 7.52 1.17 10.58
CA ASN A 14 7.76 -0.19 11.06
C ASN A 14 6.48 -1.02 11.19
N GLN A 15 5.38 -0.40 11.62
CA GLN A 15 4.08 -1.08 11.63
C GLN A 15 3.63 -1.45 10.21
N ALA A 16 3.79 -0.54 9.24
CA ALA A 16 3.46 -0.82 7.84
C ALA A 16 4.29 -2.00 7.30
N TYR A 17 5.60 -2.05 7.55
CA TYR A 17 6.44 -3.18 7.15
C TYR A 17 5.96 -4.50 7.75
N ASN A 18 5.67 -4.54 9.04
CA ASN A 18 5.19 -5.77 9.69
C ASN A 18 3.85 -6.24 9.10
N LEU A 19 2.97 -5.30 8.75
CA LEU A 19 1.70 -5.62 8.08
C LEU A 19 1.96 -6.17 6.67
N ILE A 20 2.85 -5.55 5.88
CA ILE A 20 3.22 -6.01 4.54
C ILE A 20 3.81 -7.42 4.59
N GLU A 21 4.78 -7.66 5.48
CA GLU A 21 5.39 -8.97 5.70
C GLU A 21 4.33 -10.03 6.03
N ARG A 22 3.38 -9.71 6.91
CA ARG A 22 2.28 -10.62 7.26
C ARG A 22 1.38 -10.93 6.08
N GLU A 23 0.99 -9.93 5.29
CA GLU A 23 0.13 -10.15 4.12
C GLU A 23 0.85 -10.93 3.01
N LEU A 24 2.16 -10.74 2.83
CA LEU A 24 2.98 -11.56 1.93
C LEU A 24 3.04 -13.02 2.38
N VAL A 25 3.22 -13.29 3.68
CA VAL A 25 3.16 -14.65 4.24
C VAL A 25 1.80 -15.30 3.99
N LYS A 26 0.69 -14.58 4.25
CA LYS A 26 -0.67 -15.07 3.96
C LYS A 26 -0.89 -15.41 2.49
N ALA A 27 -0.25 -14.68 1.59
CA ALA A 27 -0.30 -14.94 0.16
C ALA A 27 0.62 -16.10 -0.30
N GLY A 28 1.32 -16.76 0.62
CA GLY A 28 2.13 -17.95 0.35
C GLY A 28 3.62 -17.69 0.10
N PHE A 29 4.10 -16.46 0.30
CA PHE A 29 5.53 -16.17 0.17
C PHE A 29 6.30 -16.59 1.43
N THR A 30 7.54 -17.04 1.24
CA THR A 30 8.48 -17.16 2.35
C THR A 30 9.15 -15.80 2.57
N VAL A 31 8.78 -15.11 3.64
CA VAL A 31 9.37 -13.81 3.99
C VAL A 31 10.57 -14.02 4.93
N ARG A 32 11.71 -13.40 4.60
CA ARG A 32 12.94 -13.47 5.39
C ARG A 32 13.04 -12.30 6.36
N ASP A 33 13.78 -12.49 7.44
CA ASP A 33 13.94 -11.48 8.48
C ASP A 33 14.59 -10.20 7.93
N ARG A 34 13.89 -9.07 8.07
CA ARG A 34 14.36 -7.76 7.60
C ARG A 34 15.60 -7.29 8.35
N GLY A 35 15.70 -7.57 9.66
CA GLY A 35 16.87 -7.20 10.47
C GLY A 35 18.15 -7.92 10.00
N LEU A 36 18.03 -9.18 9.60
CA LEU A 36 19.11 -9.94 8.97
C LEU A 36 19.55 -9.32 7.65
N LEU A 37 18.60 -8.97 6.77
CA LEU A 37 18.90 -8.28 5.51
C LEU A 37 19.62 -6.96 5.77
N GLU A 38 19.11 -6.14 6.68
CA GLU A 38 19.75 -4.87 7.05
C GLU A 38 21.16 -5.06 7.62
N ALA A 39 21.37 -6.09 8.46
CA ALA A 39 22.69 -6.40 9.00
C ALA A 39 23.67 -6.81 7.89
N VAL A 40 23.21 -7.58 6.90
CA VAL A 40 24.01 -7.94 5.72
C VAL A 40 24.33 -6.70 4.88
N LEU A 41 23.35 -5.83 4.63
CA LEU A 41 23.56 -4.58 3.88
C LEU A 41 24.53 -3.62 4.59
N ARG A 42 24.43 -3.49 5.92
CA ARG A 42 25.32 -2.61 6.72
C ARG A 42 26.76 -3.12 6.80
N SER A 43 26.96 -4.43 6.73
CA SER A 43 28.29 -5.05 6.87
C SER A 43 29.09 -5.11 5.57
N ASN A 44 28.50 -4.73 4.44
CA ASN A 44 29.14 -4.72 3.14
C ASN A 44 29.20 -3.30 2.57
N GLN A 45 30.40 -2.73 2.51
CA GLN A 45 30.64 -1.42 1.91
C GLN A 45 30.46 -1.47 0.38
N ASP A 46 30.73 -2.62 -0.25
CA ASP A 46 30.40 -2.92 -1.64
C ASP A 46 29.25 -3.93 -1.65
N LEU A 47 28.11 -3.54 -2.23
CA LEU A 47 26.85 -4.27 -2.15
C LEU A 47 26.90 -5.57 -2.99
N ASP A 48 27.48 -6.63 -2.42
CA ASP A 48 27.55 -7.94 -3.07
C ASP A 48 26.24 -8.73 -2.85
N TYR A 49 25.39 -8.71 -3.87
CA TYR A 49 24.11 -9.41 -3.87
C TYR A 49 24.24 -10.94 -3.76
N ARG A 50 25.40 -11.52 -4.14
CA ARG A 50 25.64 -12.96 -3.95
C ARG A 50 25.70 -13.33 -2.46
N LEU A 51 26.29 -12.45 -1.64
CA LEU A 51 26.33 -12.64 -0.20
C LEU A 51 24.93 -12.53 0.43
N ILE A 52 24.07 -11.66 -0.12
CA ILE A 52 22.67 -11.57 0.29
C ILE A 52 21.95 -12.88 -0.03
N GLN A 53 22.17 -13.43 -1.23
CA GLN A 53 21.61 -14.72 -1.63
C GLN A 53 22.02 -15.84 -0.67
N GLU A 54 23.31 -15.93 -0.34
CA GLU A 54 23.85 -16.97 0.54
C GLU A 54 23.35 -16.85 1.98
N LYS A 55 23.31 -15.63 2.53
CA LYS A 55 22.99 -15.41 3.96
C LYS A 55 21.49 -15.31 4.24
N VAL A 56 20.73 -14.68 3.34
CA VAL A 56 19.30 -14.43 3.53
C VAL A 56 18.46 -15.51 2.84
N ASN A 57 19.00 -16.16 1.80
CA ASN A 57 18.30 -17.14 0.96
C ASN A 57 16.94 -16.59 0.50
N ALA A 58 17.02 -15.44 -0.18
CA ALA A 58 15.91 -14.74 -0.80
C ALA A 58 16.13 -14.65 -2.31
N GLN A 59 15.04 -14.68 -3.07
CA GLN A 59 15.06 -14.53 -4.53
C GLN A 59 14.81 -13.08 -4.95
N LEU A 60 14.02 -12.36 -4.16
CA LEU A 60 13.62 -10.97 -4.40
C LEU A 60 13.81 -10.16 -3.12
N ILE A 61 14.21 -8.90 -3.28
CA ILE A 61 14.10 -7.87 -2.25
C ILE A 61 12.97 -6.92 -2.66
N LEU A 62 12.03 -6.70 -1.76
CA LEU A 62 11.01 -5.65 -1.89
C LEU A 62 11.42 -4.46 -1.03
N GLU A 63 11.70 -3.34 -1.69
CA GLU A 63 12.02 -2.07 -1.04
C GLU A 63 10.83 -1.12 -1.18
N ILE A 64 10.30 -0.63 -0.07
CA ILE A 64 9.30 0.44 -0.08
C ILE A 64 10.05 1.76 -0.19
N VAL A 65 9.92 2.43 -1.33
CA VAL A 65 10.60 3.70 -1.64
C VAL A 65 9.86 4.86 -1.01
N SER A 66 8.53 4.88 -1.14
CA SER A 66 7.70 5.90 -0.50
C SER A 66 6.28 5.40 -0.22
N ILE A 67 5.69 5.97 0.83
CA ILE A 67 4.28 5.85 1.17
C ILE A 67 3.77 7.27 1.35
N SER A 68 2.75 7.67 0.59
CA SER A 68 2.21 9.03 0.64
C SER A 68 0.69 9.03 0.54
N GLU A 69 0.06 9.97 1.24
CA GLU A 69 -1.36 10.24 1.07
C GLU A 69 -1.63 10.85 -0.31
N ARG A 70 -2.74 10.47 -0.93
CA ARG A 70 -3.18 10.99 -2.22
C ARG A 70 -4.66 11.33 -2.19
N SER A 71 -4.99 12.51 -2.71
CA SER A 71 -6.37 12.93 -2.87
C SER A 71 -6.98 12.37 -4.16
N TYR A 72 -8.18 11.84 -4.05
CA TYR A 72 -9.02 11.41 -5.16
C TYR A 72 -10.37 12.11 -5.08
N ASN A 73 -11.20 11.95 -6.10
CA ASN A 73 -12.56 12.48 -6.12
C ASN A 73 -13.52 11.40 -6.64
N THR A 74 -14.74 11.37 -6.13
CA THR A 74 -15.81 10.51 -6.65
C THR A 74 -17.14 11.24 -6.70
N ASP A 75 -17.90 11.02 -7.76
CA ASP A 75 -19.32 11.41 -7.81
C ASP A 75 -20.23 10.29 -7.30
N GLN A 76 -19.70 9.08 -7.07
CA GLN A 76 -20.47 7.91 -6.66
C GLN A 76 -20.72 7.90 -5.16
N TYR A 77 -21.93 7.53 -4.77
CA TYR A 77 -22.31 7.37 -3.37
C TYR A 77 -23.16 6.12 -3.14
N SER A 78 -23.09 5.60 -1.92
CA SER A 78 -24.01 4.61 -1.37
C SER A 78 -24.73 5.22 -0.17
N ARG A 79 -26.06 5.27 -0.16
CA ARG A 79 -26.78 5.79 1.01
C ARG A 79 -26.75 4.77 2.13
N VAL A 80 -26.41 5.20 3.35
CA VAL A 80 -26.40 4.31 4.51
C VAL A 80 -27.78 3.71 4.77
N LYS A 81 -28.82 4.54 4.75
CA LYS A 81 -30.19 4.21 5.21
C LYS A 81 -30.84 3.08 4.41
N ASP A 82 -30.73 3.13 3.09
CA ASP A 82 -31.43 2.22 2.17
C ASP A 82 -30.50 1.50 1.20
N LYS A 83 -29.18 1.68 1.34
CA LYS A 83 -28.14 1.06 0.50
C LYS A 83 -28.27 1.35 -0.99
N VAL A 84 -29.05 2.37 -1.37
CA VAL A 84 -29.18 2.80 -2.76
C VAL A 84 -27.88 3.46 -3.20
N THR A 85 -27.37 3.04 -4.34
CA THR A 85 -26.22 3.63 -5.00
C THR A 85 -26.65 4.68 -6.02
N GLY A 86 -25.84 5.70 -6.22
CA GLY A 86 -26.13 6.76 -7.18
C GLY A 86 -24.88 7.56 -7.54
N ARG A 87 -25.07 8.57 -8.38
CA ARG A 87 -24.06 9.55 -8.75
C ARG A 87 -24.59 10.95 -8.50
N LEU A 88 -23.73 11.86 -8.07
CA LEU A 88 -24.05 13.28 -7.99
C LEU A 88 -24.34 13.82 -9.40
N GLU A 89 -25.35 14.70 -9.51
CA GLU A 89 -25.64 15.42 -10.76
C GLU A 89 -24.57 16.48 -11.07
N SER A 90 -23.92 17.02 -10.04
CA SER A 90 -22.82 17.99 -10.15
C SER A 90 -21.87 17.91 -8.96
N GLY A 91 -20.58 18.13 -9.22
CA GLY A 91 -19.52 18.09 -8.21
C GLY A 91 -18.98 16.69 -7.91
N ALA A 92 -18.10 16.61 -6.91
CA ALA A 92 -17.52 15.35 -6.45
C ALA A 92 -17.16 15.44 -4.96
N PHE A 93 -17.17 14.28 -4.30
CA PHE A 93 -16.69 14.12 -2.94
C PHE A 93 -15.17 13.93 -2.94
N PRO A 94 -14.43 14.66 -2.09
CA PRO A 94 -13.02 14.40 -1.88
C PRO A 94 -12.85 13.05 -1.16
N LEU A 95 -11.90 12.27 -1.63
CA LEU A 95 -11.46 11.02 -1.03
C LEU A 95 -9.98 11.14 -0.68
N SER A 96 -9.56 10.54 0.43
CA SER A 96 -8.15 10.37 0.77
C SER A 96 -7.80 8.89 0.68
N GLY A 97 -6.80 8.58 -0.13
CA GLY A 97 -6.22 7.25 -0.22
C GLY A 97 -4.71 7.33 -0.14
N TRP A 98 -4.04 6.28 -0.59
CA TRP A 98 -2.60 6.12 -0.45
C TRP A 98 -1.94 5.77 -1.79
N GLN A 99 -0.70 6.19 -1.93
CA GLN A 99 0.21 5.81 -2.99
C GLN A 99 1.42 5.12 -2.37
N PHE A 100 1.72 3.94 -2.88
CA PHE A 100 2.91 3.17 -2.54
C PHE A 100 3.83 3.16 -3.76
N GLU A 101 5.08 3.54 -3.56
CA GLU A 101 6.14 3.31 -4.52
C GLU A 101 7.06 2.24 -3.96
N CYS A 102 7.30 1.19 -4.73
CA CYS A 102 8.17 0.10 -4.33
C CYS A 102 9.08 -0.34 -5.47
N LYS A 103 10.27 -0.79 -5.10
CA LYS A 103 11.28 -1.31 -6.00
C LYS A 103 11.50 -2.78 -5.69
N VAL A 104 11.57 -3.58 -6.74
CA VAL A 104 11.84 -5.02 -6.65
C VAL A 104 13.21 -5.27 -7.23
N VAL A 105 14.08 -5.91 -6.44
CA VAL A 105 15.45 -6.25 -6.83
C VAL A 105 15.60 -7.75 -6.90
N LEU A 106 16.15 -8.25 -8.01
CA LEU A 106 16.48 -9.65 -8.21
C LEU A 106 17.78 -9.94 -7.47
N VAL A 107 17.78 -10.88 -6.53
CA VAL A 107 18.94 -11.12 -5.64
C VAL A 107 20.09 -11.80 -6.36
N ASP A 108 19.82 -12.63 -7.37
CA ASP A 108 20.83 -13.38 -8.11
C ASP A 108 21.75 -12.51 -8.99
N SER A 109 21.21 -11.40 -9.49
CA SER A 109 21.85 -10.48 -10.42
C SER A 109 22.10 -9.11 -9.81
N GLY A 110 21.38 -8.76 -8.74
CA GLY A 110 21.35 -7.40 -8.19
C GLY A 110 20.59 -6.40 -9.06
N GLU A 111 19.96 -6.86 -10.14
CA GLU A 111 19.24 -6.02 -11.08
C GLU A 111 17.89 -5.56 -10.52
N ILE A 112 17.47 -4.36 -10.93
CA ILE A 112 16.13 -3.87 -10.64
C ILE A 112 15.15 -4.63 -11.54
N GLY A 113 14.36 -5.52 -10.94
CA GLY A 113 13.27 -6.23 -11.61
C GLY A 113 12.05 -5.36 -11.89
N GLY A 114 11.95 -4.19 -11.24
CA GLY A 114 10.93 -3.20 -11.58
C GLY A 114 10.70 -2.17 -10.47
N ILE A 115 10.03 -1.08 -10.84
CA ILE A 115 9.52 -0.08 -9.91
C ILE A 115 8.02 0.00 -10.13
N TYR A 116 7.26 -0.18 -9.05
CA TYR A 116 5.80 -0.25 -9.09
C TYR A 116 5.21 0.90 -8.26
N THR A 117 4.31 1.64 -8.89
CA THR A 117 3.51 2.67 -8.21
C THR A 117 2.07 2.17 -8.10
N ILE A 118 1.62 1.92 -6.87
CA ILE A 118 0.30 1.35 -6.57
C ILE A 118 -0.55 2.39 -5.87
N HIS A 119 -1.75 2.61 -6.39
CA HIS A 119 -2.72 3.57 -5.87
C HIS A 119 -3.88 2.85 -5.19
N ILE A 120 -4.09 3.13 -3.91
CA ILE A 120 -5.20 2.59 -3.12
C ILE A 120 -6.15 3.72 -2.77
N ALA A 121 -7.35 3.69 -3.37
CA ALA A 121 -8.43 4.63 -3.08
C ALA A 121 -9.59 3.92 -2.37
N PRO A 122 -10.39 4.63 -1.54
CA PRO A 122 -11.63 4.12 -0.98
C PRO A 122 -12.55 3.56 -2.09
N ARG A 123 -12.88 2.26 -2.02
CA ARG A 123 -13.75 1.59 -3.00
C ARG A 123 -15.24 1.67 -2.66
N GLN A 124 -15.57 1.90 -1.40
CA GLN A 124 -16.95 1.98 -0.92
C GLN A 124 -17.13 3.27 -0.12
N ASN A 125 -18.00 4.14 -0.61
CA ASN A 125 -18.26 5.45 -0.02
C ASN A 125 -19.73 5.53 0.38
N TYR A 126 -20.00 5.47 1.69
CA TYR A 126 -21.31 5.57 2.30
C TYR A 126 -21.66 6.98 2.82
N PHE A 127 -22.86 7.45 2.53
CA PHE A 127 -23.27 8.80 2.88
C PHE A 127 -24.59 8.78 3.65
N LEU A 128 -24.66 9.64 4.67
CA LEU A 128 -25.93 10.10 5.22
C LEU A 128 -26.46 11.18 4.27
N VAL A 129 -27.69 10.99 3.81
CA VAL A 129 -28.36 11.91 2.87
C VAL A 129 -29.59 12.50 3.55
N SER A 130 -29.70 13.82 3.54
CA SER A 130 -30.84 14.57 4.07
C SER A 130 -31.19 15.74 3.13
N GLY A 131 -32.20 15.53 2.27
CA GLY A 131 -32.42 16.40 1.12
C GLY A 131 -31.18 16.39 0.21
N ASP A 132 -30.69 17.57 -0.14
CA ASP A 132 -29.46 17.75 -0.95
C ASP A 132 -28.17 17.73 -0.11
N ASN A 133 -28.26 17.51 1.20
CA ASN A 133 -27.09 17.45 2.07
C ASN A 133 -26.53 16.02 2.13
N PHE A 134 -25.27 15.89 1.76
CA PHE A 134 -24.50 14.64 1.85
C PHE A 134 -23.43 14.76 2.94
N ARG A 135 -23.33 13.76 3.81
CA ARG A 135 -22.28 13.67 4.83
C ARG A 135 -21.66 12.27 4.80
N ASN A 136 -20.33 12.19 4.85
CA ASN A 136 -19.64 10.91 4.97
C ASN A 136 -20.05 10.21 6.28
N ALA A 137 -20.24 8.90 6.20
CA ALA A 137 -20.57 8.10 7.37
C ALA A 137 -20.21 6.65 7.13
N SER A 138 -19.73 5.93 8.13
CA SER A 138 -19.38 4.52 8.03
C SER A 138 -20.51 3.66 7.41
N PRO A 139 -20.24 2.42 6.96
CA PRO A 139 -21.29 1.50 6.49
C PRO A 139 -22.45 1.30 7.50
N GLN A 140 -22.20 1.53 8.79
CA GLN A 140 -23.14 1.45 9.90
C GLN A 140 -23.86 2.78 10.19
N GLY A 141 -23.52 3.86 9.50
CA GLY A 141 -24.19 5.16 9.62
C GLY A 141 -23.63 6.09 10.67
N MET A 142 -22.44 5.80 11.21
CA MET A 142 -21.77 6.71 12.13
C MET A 142 -21.11 7.83 11.32
N GLN A 143 -21.45 9.08 11.61
CA GLN A 143 -20.81 10.23 10.96
C GLN A 143 -19.33 10.28 11.34
N GLU A 144 -18.44 10.13 10.38
CA GLU A 144 -17.00 10.12 10.60
C GLU A 144 -16.51 11.57 10.67
N ARG A 145 -16.38 12.11 11.90
CA ARG A 145 -15.92 13.49 12.14
C ARG A 145 -14.45 13.71 11.78
N GLN A 146 -13.65 12.64 11.69
CA GLN A 146 -12.21 12.72 11.46
C GLN A 146 -11.82 13.05 10.02
N TYR A 147 -12.75 12.93 9.06
CA TYR A 147 -12.43 13.14 7.66
C TYR A 147 -13.34 14.17 7.00
N ARG A 148 -12.76 15.11 6.24
CA ARG A 148 -13.49 15.98 5.29
C ARG A 148 -13.96 15.22 4.03
N GLY A 149 -13.61 13.94 3.92
CA GLY A 149 -13.78 13.02 2.79
C GLY A 149 -13.88 11.57 3.30
N TYR A 150 -13.93 10.57 2.43
CA TYR A 150 -13.68 9.17 2.83
C TYR A 150 -12.17 8.98 2.93
N GLY A 151 -11.64 8.68 4.11
CA GLY A 151 -10.22 8.40 4.33
C GLY A 151 -9.99 6.92 4.58
N LEU A 152 -8.91 6.36 4.04
CA LEU A 152 -8.39 5.09 4.51
C LEU A 152 -7.24 5.37 5.48
N GLU A 153 -7.27 4.73 6.65
CA GLU A 153 -6.07 4.62 7.47
C GLU A 153 -5.02 3.77 6.73
N LEU A 154 -3.73 4.11 6.89
CA LEU A 154 -2.65 3.41 6.18
C LEU A 154 -2.74 1.89 6.38
N GLN A 155 -3.01 1.45 7.61
CA GLN A 155 -3.14 0.04 7.97
C GLN A 155 -4.20 -0.72 7.14
N ASP A 156 -5.31 -0.05 6.79
CA ASP A 156 -6.41 -0.63 6.03
C ASP A 156 -6.09 -0.72 4.53
N THR A 157 -5.01 -0.06 4.10
CA THR A 157 -4.56 -0.08 2.70
C THR A 157 -3.50 -1.14 2.40
N ILE A 158 -2.87 -1.72 3.44
CA ILE A 158 -1.76 -2.66 3.27
C ILE A 158 -2.18 -3.94 2.55
N GLU A 159 -3.29 -4.56 2.95
CA GLU A 159 -3.78 -5.77 2.27
C GLU A 159 -4.13 -5.49 0.80
N PRO A 160 -4.92 -4.44 0.46
CA PRO A 160 -5.12 -4.03 -0.93
C PRO A 160 -3.81 -3.80 -1.70
N PHE A 161 -2.84 -3.10 -1.10
CA PHE A 161 -1.53 -2.86 -1.69
C PHE A 161 -0.81 -4.16 -2.02
N VAL A 162 -0.67 -5.08 -1.04
CA VAL A 162 0.02 -6.36 -1.24
C VAL A 162 -0.68 -7.20 -2.31
N ARG A 163 -2.01 -7.19 -2.35
CA ARG A 163 -2.77 -7.92 -3.38
C ARG A 163 -2.47 -7.39 -4.79
N GLU A 164 -2.47 -6.06 -4.97
CA GLU A 164 -2.15 -5.46 -6.28
C GLU A 164 -0.67 -5.69 -6.63
N LEU A 165 0.25 -5.56 -5.67
CA LEU A 165 1.67 -5.86 -5.89
C LEU A 165 1.89 -7.30 -6.36
N ILE A 166 1.25 -8.27 -5.71
CA ILE A 166 1.36 -9.68 -6.12
C ILE A 166 0.80 -9.87 -7.52
N PHE A 167 -0.29 -9.18 -7.88
CA PHE A 167 -0.83 -9.23 -9.22
C PHE A 167 0.22 -8.78 -10.26
N GLU A 168 0.92 -7.68 -10.00
CA GLU A 168 2.02 -7.19 -10.84
C GLU A 168 3.22 -8.14 -10.86
N LEU A 169 3.49 -8.84 -9.75
CA LEU A 169 4.59 -9.80 -9.64
C LEU A 169 4.30 -11.18 -10.25
N LYS A 170 3.05 -11.48 -10.62
CA LYS A 170 2.66 -12.79 -11.20
C LYS A 170 3.53 -13.27 -12.38
N PRO A 171 3.97 -12.42 -13.32
CA PRO A 171 4.85 -12.85 -14.39
C PRO A 171 6.15 -13.46 -13.83
N TRP A 172 6.81 -12.75 -12.90
CA TRP A 172 8.06 -13.19 -12.28
C TRP A 172 7.91 -14.50 -11.50
N ILE A 173 6.80 -14.66 -10.76
CA ILE A 173 6.54 -15.86 -9.93
C ILE A 173 6.35 -17.12 -10.80
N ARG A 174 5.91 -16.97 -12.05
CA ARG A 174 5.71 -18.08 -12.99
C ARG A 174 6.91 -18.33 -13.90
N GLY A 175 8.03 -17.63 -13.71
CA GLY A 175 9.20 -17.71 -14.58
C GLY A 175 9.03 -17.03 -15.94
N ALA A 176 8.07 -16.09 -16.04
CA ALA A 176 7.88 -15.26 -17.24
C ALA A 176 8.38 -13.84 -16.96
N SER A 177 9.46 -13.40 -17.60
CA SER A 177 9.85 -11.98 -17.55
C SER A 177 8.70 -11.12 -18.07
N PRO A 178 8.25 -10.08 -17.34
CA PRO A 178 7.30 -9.11 -17.87
C PRO A 178 7.93 -8.35 -19.02
N SER A 179 7.15 -8.08 -20.06
CA SER A 179 7.59 -7.21 -21.15
C SER A 179 7.74 -5.77 -20.64
N PRO A 180 8.70 -4.99 -21.14
CA PRO A 180 8.98 -3.63 -20.66
C PRO A 180 7.86 -2.60 -20.88
N ASP A 181 6.80 -2.94 -21.62
CA ASP A 181 5.78 -1.98 -22.05
C ASP A 181 4.42 -2.29 -21.44
N ARG A 182 4.07 -1.62 -20.32
CA ARG A 182 2.68 -1.23 -19.95
C ARG A 182 2.66 -0.01 -19.04
#